data_AF-A0A1L5KW35-F1
#
_entry.id   AF-A0A1L5KW35-F1
#
_cell.length_a   1.000
_cell.length_b   1.000
_cell.length_c   1.000
_cell.angle_alpha   90.00
_cell.angle_beta   90.00
_cell.angle_gamma   90.00
#
_symmetry.space_group_name_H-M   'P 1'
#
loop_
_entity.id
_entity.type
_entity.pdbx_description
1 polymer ?
#
loop_
_entity_poly.entity_id
_entity_poly.type
_entity_poly.pdbx_seq_one_letter_code
_entity_poly.pdbx_strand_id
1 'polypeptide(L)'
;LKGVTRQGYSDDSAWARGQAWGISGIPLNYRYTKDEDAFHLFKGMTNYFLNRLPEDDICYWDLIFGDGSGQSRDSSAAAVAVCGIHEMMKYLPETDEEKETYRRAMHGILRSLIHGYVNPDRHPVFPKQKDIKKQPMFTCLQTKEYCY
;
A
#
# COMPACT_ATOMS: atom_id res chain seq x y z
N LEU A 1 25.90 12.38 0.31
CA LEU A 1 25.28 11.07 0.10
C LEU A 1 24.43 11.17 -1.17
N LYS A 2 24.69 10.37 -2.21
CA LYS A 2 23.84 10.31 -3.41
C LYS A 2 22.86 9.14 -3.25
N GLY A 3 21.56 9.40 -3.39
CA GLY A 3 20.55 8.36 -3.48
C GLY A 3 20.68 7.70 -4.85
N VAL A 4 20.96 6.41 -4.89
CA VAL A 4 21.02 5.62 -6.12
C VAL A 4 19.77 4.75 -6.15
N THR A 5 18.93 4.92 -7.16
CA THR A 5 17.73 4.10 -7.38
C THR A 5 18.17 2.74 -7.93
N ARG A 6 18.45 1.77 -7.06
CA ARG A 6 18.98 0.45 -7.48
C ARG A 6 18.00 -0.41 -8.30
N GLN A 7 16.73 0.02 -8.47
CA GLN A 7 15.67 -0.72 -9.19
C GLN A 7 14.70 0.18 -9.99
N GLY A 8 15.01 1.46 -10.19
CA GLY A 8 14.23 2.34 -11.08
C GLY A 8 14.69 2.20 -12.53
N TYR A 9 13.78 2.42 -13.50
CA TYR A 9 14.09 2.52 -14.93
C TYR A 9 15.22 3.53 -15.27
N SER A 10 15.43 4.57 -14.45
CA SER A 10 16.59 5.47 -14.51
C SER A 10 16.94 6.04 -13.12
N ASP A 11 18.09 6.72 -12.99
CA ASP A 11 18.48 7.47 -11.78
C ASP A 11 17.45 8.56 -11.40
N ASP A 12 16.59 8.97 -12.35
CA ASP A 12 15.51 9.96 -12.20
C ASP A 12 14.12 9.32 -12.11
N SER A 13 14.01 7.99 -12.15
CA SER A 13 12.72 7.31 -12.13
C SER A 13 12.28 6.94 -10.72
N ALA A 14 10.99 7.05 -10.46
CA ALA A 14 10.40 6.80 -9.15
C ALA A 14 9.79 5.40 -9.13
N TRP A 15 10.63 4.43 -8.81
CA TRP A 15 10.22 3.04 -8.63
C TRP A 15 9.04 2.93 -7.65
N ALA A 16 7.90 2.41 -8.14
CA ALA A 16 6.62 2.46 -7.42
C ALA A 16 6.69 1.74 -6.07
N ARG A 17 7.38 0.59 -6.03
CA ARG A 17 7.56 -0.17 -4.80
C ARG A 17 8.48 0.53 -3.79
N GLY A 18 9.46 1.32 -4.25
CA GLY A 18 10.30 2.14 -3.39
C GLY A 18 9.50 3.22 -2.67
N GLN A 19 8.58 3.87 -3.40
CA GLN A 19 7.66 4.84 -2.81
C GLN A 19 6.68 4.17 -1.84
N ALA A 20 6.13 3.01 -2.20
CA ALA A 20 5.25 2.24 -1.33
C ALA A 20 5.93 1.83 -0.02
N TRP A 21 7.22 1.49 -0.04
CA TRP A 21 7.99 1.21 1.18
C TRP A 21 8.10 2.41 2.10
N GLY A 22 8.25 3.62 1.58
CA GLY A 22 8.22 4.82 2.41
C GLY A 22 6.82 5.08 2.99
N ILE A 23 5.78 4.98 2.17
CA ILE A 23 4.38 5.16 2.60
C ILE A 23 4.00 4.19 3.73
N SER A 24 4.50 2.95 3.70
CA SER A 24 4.28 1.96 4.76
C SER A 24 5.27 2.08 5.93
N GLY A 25 6.53 2.39 5.64
CA GLY A 25 7.60 2.47 6.65
C GLY A 25 7.49 3.66 7.59
N ILE A 26 7.07 4.82 7.09
CA ILE A 26 6.91 6.05 7.89
C ILE A 26 5.90 5.87 9.03
N PRO A 27 4.65 5.43 8.80
CA PRO A 27 3.69 5.24 9.89
C PRO A 27 4.12 4.14 10.87
N LEU A 28 4.80 3.09 10.38
CA LEU A 28 5.39 2.07 11.25
C LEU A 28 6.49 2.65 12.14
N ASN A 29 7.33 3.55 11.63
CA ASN A 29 8.34 4.23 12.44
C ASN A 29 7.69 5.19 13.45
N TYR A 30 6.74 6.01 13.00
CA TYR A 30 5.98 6.95 13.84
C TYR A 30 5.33 6.25 15.04
N ARG A 31 4.86 5.01 14.86
CA ARG A 31 4.32 4.20 15.95
C ARG A 31 5.27 4.08 17.14
N TYR A 32 6.58 4.02 16.90
CA TYR A 32 7.61 3.87 17.94
C TYR A 32 8.27 5.19 18.33
N THR A 33 8.51 6.08 17.37
CA THR A 33 9.26 7.34 17.60
C THR A 33 8.37 8.50 18.05
N LYS A 34 7.11 8.51 17.61
CA LYS A 34 6.16 9.63 17.81
C LYS A 34 6.67 10.98 17.30
N ASP A 35 7.57 10.95 16.33
CA ASP A 35 8.13 12.14 15.69
C ASP A 35 7.11 12.74 14.71
N GLU A 36 6.63 13.96 14.98
CA GLU A 36 5.61 14.63 14.16
C GLU A 36 6.11 14.98 12.75
N ASP A 37 7.42 15.08 12.53
CA ASP A 37 8.00 15.29 11.20
C ASP A 37 7.63 14.15 10.23
N ALA A 38 7.28 12.97 10.76
CA ALA A 38 6.77 11.84 9.99
C ALA A 38 5.50 12.18 9.20
N PHE A 39 4.64 13.09 9.69
CA PHE A 39 3.43 13.47 8.96
C PHE A 39 3.75 14.22 7.68
N HIS A 40 4.69 15.17 7.72
CA HIS A 40 5.11 15.90 6.52
C HIS A 40 5.73 14.96 5.49
N LEU A 41 6.59 14.04 5.93
CA LEU A 41 7.21 13.06 5.05
C LEU A 41 6.17 12.10 4.43
N PHE A 42 5.24 11.60 5.24
CA PHE A 42 4.17 10.73 4.76
C PHE A 42 3.28 11.43 3.74
N LYS A 43 2.86 12.67 4.00
CA LYS A 43 2.01 13.45 3.08
C LYS A 43 2.73 13.67 1.75
N GLY A 44 4.01 14.06 1.81
CA GLY A 44 4.84 14.24 0.61
C GLY A 44 4.95 12.96 -0.25
N MET A 45 5.26 11.82 0.37
CA MET A 45 5.39 10.54 -0.35
C MET A 45 4.05 10.04 -0.89
N THR A 46 3.00 10.11 -0.07
CA THR A 46 1.66 9.65 -0.45
C THR A 46 1.10 10.51 -1.59
N ASN A 47 1.17 11.83 -1.49
CA ASN A 47 0.72 12.74 -2.55
C ASN A 47 1.51 12.53 -3.84
N TYR A 48 2.82 12.30 -3.76
CA TYR A 48 3.64 12.00 -4.93
C TYR A 48 3.18 10.71 -5.64
N PHE A 49 2.88 9.67 -4.87
CA PHE A 49 2.39 8.39 -5.38
C PHE A 49 1.00 8.52 -6.00
N LEU A 50 0.05 9.13 -5.28
CA LEU A 50 -1.34 9.28 -5.74
C LEU A 50 -1.45 10.13 -7.02
N ASN A 51 -0.65 11.19 -7.15
CA ASN A 51 -0.65 12.05 -8.34
C ASN A 51 -0.13 11.36 -9.62
N ARG A 52 0.47 10.17 -9.50
CA ARG A 52 1.00 9.38 -10.62
C ARG A 52 0.21 8.09 -10.84
N LEU A 53 -0.92 7.95 -10.15
CA LEU A 53 -1.80 6.83 -10.39
C LEU A 53 -2.54 7.01 -11.73
N PRO A 54 -2.76 5.91 -12.45
CA PRO A 54 -3.54 5.89 -13.68
C PRO A 54 -5.04 5.84 -13.38
N GLU A 55 -5.88 5.81 -14.42
CA GLU A 55 -7.34 5.79 -14.26
C GLU A 55 -7.87 4.64 -13.39
N ASP A 56 -7.18 3.49 -13.38
CA ASP A 56 -7.56 2.32 -12.58
C ASP A 56 -7.01 2.32 -11.15
N ASP A 57 -6.38 3.40 -10.70
CA ASP A 57 -5.73 3.54 -9.38
C ASP A 57 -4.59 2.54 -9.12
N ILE A 58 -4.15 1.74 -10.10
CA ILE A 58 -3.07 0.76 -9.91
C ILE A 58 -1.79 1.22 -10.59
N CYS A 59 -0.80 1.56 -9.77
CA CYS A 59 0.50 2.03 -10.24
C CYS A 59 1.16 1.04 -11.21
N TYR A 60 1.81 1.59 -12.23
CA TYR A 60 2.81 0.88 -13.00
C TYR A 60 4.02 0.52 -12.14
N TRP A 61 4.86 -0.39 -12.63
CA TRP A 61 6.08 -0.78 -11.92
C TRP A 61 7.04 0.39 -11.65
N ASP A 62 6.99 1.42 -12.50
CA ASP A 62 7.64 2.72 -12.30
C ASP A 62 6.60 3.84 -12.46
N LEU A 63 6.60 4.82 -11.55
CA LEU A 63 5.59 5.89 -11.51
C LEU A 63 5.76 6.94 -12.61
N ILE A 64 6.80 6.83 -13.45
CA ILE A 64 6.93 7.65 -14.67
C ILE A 64 5.95 7.21 -15.76
N PHE A 65 5.47 5.97 -15.70
CA PHE A 65 4.58 5.43 -16.72
C PHE A 65 3.12 5.75 -16.37
N GLY A 66 2.35 6.08 -17.41
CA GLY A 66 0.92 6.35 -17.34
C GLY A 66 0.15 5.54 -18.37
N ASP A 67 -1.14 5.85 -18.49
CA ASP A 67 -2.02 5.14 -19.41
C ASP A 67 -1.54 5.26 -20.87
N GLY A 68 -1.62 4.16 -21.61
CA GLY A 68 -1.09 4.05 -22.98
C GLY A 68 0.41 3.74 -23.08
N SER A 69 1.13 3.61 -21.96
CA SER A 69 2.56 3.26 -21.97
C SER A 69 2.86 1.81 -22.39
N GLY A 70 1.87 0.91 -22.34
CA GLY A 70 2.03 -0.53 -22.61
C GLY A 70 2.92 -1.26 -21.59
N GLN A 71 3.23 -0.62 -20.45
CA GLN A 71 4.07 -1.18 -19.40
C GLN A 71 3.29 -2.06 -18.42
N SER A 72 4.00 -2.89 -17.66
CA SER A 72 3.39 -3.77 -16.66
C SER A 72 2.99 -3.02 -15.38
N ARG A 73 1.90 -3.46 -14.76
CA ARG A 73 1.41 -2.96 -13.47
C ARG A 73 2.19 -3.59 -12.31
N ASP A 74 2.32 -2.88 -11.19
CA ASP A 74 2.81 -3.44 -9.92
C ASP A 74 1.71 -3.34 -8.85
N SER A 75 0.82 -4.34 -8.84
CA SER A 75 -0.25 -4.46 -7.85
C SER A 75 0.29 -4.66 -6.42
N SER A 76 1.51 -5.17 -6.26
CA SER A 76 2.12 -5.34 -4.94
C SER A 76 2.49 -3.99 -4.31
N ALA A 77 2.98 -3.05 -5.12
CA ALA A 77 3.26 -1.68 -4.67
C ALA A 77 1.96 -0.98 -4.24
N ALA A 78 0.90 -1.11 -5.03
CA ALA A 78 -0.43 -0.57 -4.68
C ALA A 78 -0.97 -1.15 -3.36
N ALA A 79 -0.86 -2.47 -3.16
CA ALA A 79 -1.30 -3.12 -1.92
C ALA A 79 -0.49 -2.65 -0.70
N VAL A 80 0.83 -2.50 -0.82
CA VAL A 80 1.69 -1.99 0.26
C VAL A 80 1.35 -0.53 0.60
N ALA A 81 1.11 0.31 -0.42
CA ALA A 81 0.71 1.70 -0.22
C ALA A 81 -0.63 1.80 0.53
N VAL A 82 -1.63 0.99 0.18
CA VAL A 82 -2.93 0.91 0.89
C VAL A 82 -2.73 0.58 2.36
N CYS A 83 -1.89 -0.41 2.67
CA CYS A 83 -1.58 -0.78 4.06
C CYS A 83 -0.91 0.37 4.83
N GLY A 84 0.04 1.07 4.19
CA GLY A 84 0.72 2.22 4.80
C GLY A 84 -0.22 3.39 5.08
N ILE A 85 -1.06 3.74 4.09
CA ILE A 85 -2.08 4.78 4.25
C ILE A 85 -3.03 4.42 5.39
N HIS A 86 -3.50 3.17 5.43
CA HIS A 86 -4.37 2.70 6.51
C HIS A 86 -3.73 2.79 7.89
N GLU A 87 -2.44 2.46 8.02
CA GLU A 87 -1.72 2.57 9.29
C GLU A 87 -1.58 4.04 9.72
N MET A 88 -1.24 4.94 8.79
CA MET A 88 -1.09 6.37 9.12
C MET A 88 -2.41 7.04 9.51
N MET A 89 -3.52 6.63 8.90
CA MET A 89 -4.85 7.17 9.23
C MET A 89 -5.24 7.03 10.71
N LYS A 90 -4.63 6.08 11.44
CA LYS A 90 -4.84 5.88 12.89
C LYS A 90 -4.22 6.99 13.74
N TYR A 91 -3.25 7.71 13.18
CA TYR A 91 -2.46 8.72 13.87
C TYR A 91 -2.69 10.13 13.34
N LEU A 92 -3.07 10.27 12.07
CA LEU A 92 -3.35 11.57 11.46
C LEU A 92 -4.48 12.29 12.22
N PRO A 93 -4.32 13.56 12.62
CA PRO A 93 -5.36 14.33 13.30
C PRO A 93 -6.66 14.37 12.49
N GLU A 94 -7.82 14.32 13.16
CA GLU A 94 -9.12 14.45 12.48
C GLU A 94 -9.31 15.82 11.81
N THR A 95 -8.55 16.83 12.24
CA THR A 95 -8.54 18.17 11.66
C THR A 95 -7.68 18.28 10.40
N ASP A 96 -6.95 17.23 10.00
CA ASP A 96 -6.15 17.26 8.78
C ASP A 96 -7.06 17.18 7.54
N GLU A 97 -7.00 18.22 6.71
CA GLU A 97 -7.83 18.37 5.52
C GLU A 97 -7.62 17.25 4.48
N GLU A 98 -6.44 16.63 4.44
CA GLU A 98 -6.12 15.57 3.47
C GLU A 98 -6.56 14.17 3.96
N LYS A 99 -6.97 14.03 5.22
CA LYS A 99 -7.31 12.72 5.81
C LYS A 99 -8.42 12.00 5.06
N GLU A 100 -9.47 12.72 4.68
CA GLU A 100 -10.58 12.16 3.91
C GLU A 100 -10.15 11.82 2.47
N THR A 101 -9.26 12.61 1.87
CA THR A 101 -8.68 12.32 0.55
C THR A 101 -7.90 11.02 0.59
N TYR A 102 -7.05 10.81 1.60
CA TYR A 102 -6.31 9.56 1.78
C TYR A 102 -7.23 8.36 2.01
N ARG A 103 -8.30 8.54 2.79
CA ARG A 103 -9.31 7.49 3.00
C ARG A 103 -9.99 7.08 1.69
N ARG A 104 -10.34 8.05 0.84
CA ARG A 104 -10.96 7.78 -0.46
C ARG A 104 -9.99 7.10 -1.41
N ALA A 105 -8.76 7.60 -1.50
CA ALA A 105 -7.71 7.02 -2.33
C ALA A 105 -7.43 5.56 -1.93
N MET A 106 -7.28 5.28 -0.63
CA MET A 106 -7.11 3.93 -0.10
C MET A 106 -8.25 2.99 -0.53
N HIS A 107 -9.50 3.44 -0.44
CA HIS A 107 -10.65 2.64 -0.89
C HIS A 107 -10.71 2.46 -2.41
N GLY A 108 -10.32 3.47 -3.19
CA GLY A 108 -10.22 3.40 -4.66
C GLY A 108 -9.23 2.34 -5.09
N ILE A 109 -7.99 2.44 -4.62
CA ILE A 109 -6.92 1.47 -4.90
C ILE A 109 -7.35 0.05 -4.48
N LEU A 110 -7.89 -0.10 -3.27
CA LEU A 110 -8.31 -1.41 -2.76
C LEU A 110 -9.45 -2.01 -3.60
N ARG A 111 -10.41 -1.18 -4.04
CA ARG A 111 -11.49 -1.59 -4.93
C ARG A 111 -10.94 -2.07 -6.27
N SER A 112 -10.02 -1.33 -6.87
CA SER A 112 -9.38 -1.71 -8.14
C SER A 112 -8.61 -3.02 -8.02
N LEU A 113 -7.88 -3.21 -6.91
CA LEU A 113 -7.19 -4.47 -6.63
C LEU A 113 -8.19 -5.64 -6.57
N ILE A 114 -9.29 -5.49 -5.83
CA ILE A 114 -10.31 -6.54 -5.65
C ILE A 114 -10.98 -6.90 -6.98
N HIS A 115 -11.35 -5.92 -7.80
CA HIS A 115 -12.13 -6.16 -9.01
C HIS A 115 -11.30 -6.47 -10.26
N GLY A 116 -10.08 -5.94 -10.36
CA GLY A 116 -9.25 -6.04 -11.56
C GLY A 116 -8.04 -6.96 -11.45
N TYR A 117 -7.57 -7.26 -10.23
CA TYR A 117 -6.25 -7.88 -10.01
C TYR A 117 -6.28 -9.12 -9.11
N VAL A 118 -7.44 -9.51 -8.58
CA VAL A 118 -7.63 -10.78 -7.87
C VAL A 118 -7.84 -11.90 -8.88
N ASN A 119 -7.20 -13.04 -8.66
CA ASN A 119 -7.41 -14.24 -9.46
C ASN A 119 -8.85 -14.76 -9.27
N PRO A 120 -9.69 -14.81 -10.32
CA PRO A 120 -11.10 -15.22 -10.21
C PRO A 120 -11.25 -16.70 -9.81
N ASP A 121 -10.28 -17.55 -10.14
CA ASP A 121 -10.32 -18.99 -9.86
C ASP A 121 -9.93 -19.34 -8.43
N ARG A 122 -9.39 -18.36 -7.69
CA ARG A 122 -9.09 -18.47 -6.26
C ARG A 122 -9.96 -17.49 -5.49
N HIS A 123 -11.24 -17.84 -5.32
CA HIS A 123 -12.07 -17.17 -4.34
C HIS A 123 -11.36 -17.23 -2.97
N PRO A 124 -11.10 -16.09 -2.33
CA PRO A 124 -10.65 -16.09 -0.94
C PRO A 124 -11.68 -16.88 -0.14
N VAL A 125 -11.22 -17.91 0.55
CA VAL A 125 -12.06 -18.73 1.44
C VAL A 125 -12.39 -17.86 2.66
N PHE A 126 -13.26 -16.87 2.48
CA PHE A 126 -13.90 -16.21 3.60
C PHE A 126 -14.86 -17.23 4.20
N PRO A 127 -14.67 -17.69 5.44
CA PRO A 127 -15.65 -18.54 6.09
C PRO A 127 -16.97 -17.79 6.06
N LYS A 128 -18.01 -18.40 5.46
CA LYS A 128 -19.33 -17.79 5.43
C LYS A 128 -19.76 -17.57 6.88
N GLN A 129 -20.44 -16.46 7.18
CA GLN A 129 -20.91 -16.09 8.53
C GLN A 129 -21.60 -17.24 9.31
N LYS A 130 -22.16 -18.23 8.61
CA LYS A 130 -22.81 -19.42 9.17
C LYS A 130 -21.84 -20.45 9.79
N ASP A 131 -20.56 -20.39 9.45
CA ASP A 131 -19.52 -21.33 9.92
C ASP A 131 -18.79 -20.81 11.18
N ILE A 132 -18.93 -19.52 11.50
CA ILE A 132 -18.31 -18.86 12.67
C ILE A 132 -18.84 -19.41 14.00
N LYS A 133 -20.07 -19.95 14.02
CA LYS A 133 -20.67 -20.49 15.26
C LYS A 133 -20.24 -21.93 15.61
N LYS A 134 -19.30 -22.54 14.87
CA LYS A 134 -18.88 -23.94 15.09
C LYS A 134 -17.38 -24.18 15.21
N GLN A 135 -16.54 -23.15 15.24
CA GLN A 135 -15.10 -23.35 15.45
C GLN A 135 -14.70 -23.03 16.90
N PRO A 136 -14.18 -24.01 17.68
CA PRO A 136 -13.52 -23.68 18.93
C PRO A 136 -12.26 -22.86 18.63
N MET A 137 -12.02 -21.84 19.45
CA MET A 137 -10.85 -20.96 19.42
C MET A 137 -9.55 -21.77 19.27
N PHE A 138 -8.95 -21.75 18.08
CA PHE A 138 -7.57 -22.16 17.87
C PHE A 138 -6.71 -20.93 17.58
N THR A 139 -6.00 -20.53 18.62
CA THR A 139 -4.85 -19.63 18.64
C THR A 139 -3.82 -20.02 17.57
N CYS A 140 -3.49 -19.11 16.65
CA CYS A 140 -2.32 -19.25 15.79
C CYS A 140 -1.11 -18.55 16.45
N LEU A 141 -0.51 -19.27 17.39
CA LEU A 141 0.92 -19.18 17.67
C LEU A 141 1.64 -20.17 16.74
N GLN A 142 2.87 -19.82 16.36
CA GLN A 142 3.88 -20.63 15.64
C GLN A 142 3.87 -20.61 14.11
N THR A 143 4.65 -19.69 13.53
CA THR A 143 5.49 -19.99 12.37
C THR A 143 6.92 -20.23 12.85
N LYS A 144 7.28 -21.51 13.01
CA LYS A 144 8.66 -22.00 12.89
C LYS A 144 8.62 -23.19 11.93
N GLU A 145 9.72 -23.34 11.19
CA GLU A 145 10.07 -24.46 10.30
C GLU A 145 9.62 -24.34 8.85
N TYR A 146 10.53 -23.83 7.99
CA TYR A 146 10.97 -24.51 6.76
C TYR A 146 12.38 -23.99 6.40
N CYS A 147 13.41 -24.60 6.99
CA CYS A 147 14.73 -24.77 6.38
C CYS A 147 14.95 -26.28 6.26
N TYR A 148 14.97 -26.77 5.03
CA TYR A 148 15.66 -28.00 4.62
C TYR A 148 16.52 -27.64 3.42
#